data_AF-A0A401KWT3-F1
#
_entry.id   AF-A0A401KWT3-F1
#
_cell.length_a   1.000
_cell.length_b   1.000
_cell.length_c   1.000
_cell.angle_alpha   90.00
_cell.angle_beta   90.00
_cell.angle_gamma   90.00
#
_symmetry.space_group_name_H-M   'P 1'
#
loop_
_entity.id
_entity.type
_entity.pdbx_description
1 polymer ?
#
loop_
_entity_poly.entity_id
_entity_poly.type
_entity_poly.pdbx_seq_one_letter_code
_entity_poly.pdbx_strand_id
1 'polypeptide(L)'
;MQLWHSVLQLSLLASAAIPTAAASAWGFTDATVSVNTKGAGVGAGVKEVIPDNKALTKPVALGVADTLKVTLTAQEGRTGKHAHQVYLLLQDPETGLDISYPFNVKDNGKSRLDLTQKDLPIQFLSASEPLEARFLIGSFGESTAYNAAAFQLDVTRNADEPVPTVEVSRYGKLPEIHHIFKSDPQSPPIVITLAFVAMVLATLPVLGGVWLFLGVNVNHLPTALKSAPIPHVVFLGSLLSIEGIFFLYYTSWTLFQILPAVAVVGSVAFVSGSRALGEVQGRRLAGLRSAISNPPDPMGASSSKPARSAAQAVSRRQYPKQPVSPPTSSPAQPPPASKPTRQQPQPPRQPSRPPPAGPTYHSKEPPSLERSSAIDLDGRDPDFAAQLRTIGPVTPNPTFSPSSTFARQQPAPTVFPPASNPALLVFSARQRLTKAAEQELEAMGRSGFQGREYLDALTIRQVLAMRDRQGLSAEEIERLLRLKSGVVGRLGERGVVGDIG
;
A
#
# COMPACT_ATOMS: atom_id res chain seq x y z
N MET A 1 89.42 -25.21 49.28
CA MET A 1 88.99 -25.34 47.87
C MET A 1 87.60 -24.76 47.59
N GLN A 2 86.54 -25.09 48.35
CA GLN A 2 85.17 -24.62 48.06
C GLN A 2 84.99 -23.08 48.04
N LEU A 3 85.52 -22.35 49.03
CA LEU A 3 85.38 -20.88 49.10
C LEU A 3 85.89 -20.17 47.83
N TRP A 4 86.97 -20.66 47.23
CA TRP A 4 87.51 -20.07 45.99
C TRP A 4 86.56 -20.29 44.80
N HIS A 5 85.91 -21.44 44.73
CA HIS A 5 84.90 -21.72 43.69
C HIS A 5 83.67 -20.82 43.84
N SER A 6 83.21 -20.58 45.07
CA SER A 6 82.09 -19.67 45.34
C SER A 6 82.40 -18.23 44.94
N VAL A 7 83.61 -17.73 45.22
CA VAL A 7 84.04 -16.38 44.80
C VAL A 7 84.17 -16.27 43.29
N LEU A 8 84.68 -17.31 42.61
CA LEU A 8 84.81 -17.33 41.14
C LEU A 8 83.43 -17.42 40.45
N GLN A 9 82.47 -18.14 41.03
CA GLN A 9 81.09 -18.19 40.55
C GLN A 9 80.37 -16.84 40.76
N LEU A 10 80.56 -16.19 41.91
CA LEU A 10 80.02 -14.85 42.17
C LEU A 10 80.63 -13.79 41.25
N SER A 11 81.92 -13.87 40.91
CA SER A 11 82.53 -12.93 39.97
C SER A 11 82.10 -13.15 38.52
N LEU A 12 81.84 -14.40 38.09
CA LEU A 12 81.20 -14.67 36.79
C LEU A 12 79.76 -14.13 36.74
N LEU A 13 78.97 -14.34 37.79
CA LEU A 13 77.60 -13.80 37.90
C LEU A 13 77.56 -12.26 37.90
N ALA A 14 78.53 -11.61 38.56
CA ALA A 14 78.66 -10.15 38.52
C ALA A 14 79.09 -9.63 37.13
N SER A 15 79.92 -10.38 36.40
CA SER A 15 80.39 -9.99 35.06
C SER A 15 79.30 -10.13 33.98
N ALA A 16 78.33 -11.02 34.19
CA ALA A 16 77.13 -11.15 33.36
C ALA A 16 76.06 -10.07 33.63
N ALA A 17 76.24 -9.23 34.66
CA ALA A 17 75.31 -8.17 35.05
C ALA A 17 75.71 -6.76 34.55
N ILE A 18 76.70 -6.67 33.65
CA ILE A 18 76.93 -5.44 32.88
C ILE A 18 75.83 -5.37 31.81
N PRO A 19 74.98 -4.32 31.77
CA PRO A 19 73.93 -4.18 30.75
C PRO A 19 74.56 -3.91 29.38
N THR A 20 74.84 -4.98 28.63
CA THR A 20 75.27 -4.91 27.23
C THR A 20 74.12 -4.41 26.37
N ALA A 21 74.34 -3.26 25.73
CA ALA A 21 73.37 -2.51 24.93
C ALA A 21 72.12 -2.03 25.71
N ALA A 22 71.97 -0.71 25.80
CA ALA A 22 70.63 -0.15 25.90
C ALA A 22 69.86 -0.58 24.66
N ALA A 23 68.77 -1.32 24.82
CA ALA A 23 67.94 -1.77 23.72
C ALA A 23 67.57 -0.56 22.84
N SER A 24 68.00 -0.57 21.59
CA SER A 24 67.75 0.54 20.68
C SER A 24 66.26 0.65 20.44
N ALA A 25 65.66 1.74 20.87
CA ALA A 25 64.26 2.03 20.57
C ALA A 25 64.17 2.80 19.25
N TRP A 26 63.16 2.47 18.45
CA TRP A 26 62.69 3.37 17.41
C TRP A 26 61.98 4.58 18.05
N GLY A 27 62.08 5.71 17.36
CA GLY A 27 61.43 6.95 17.74
C GLY A 27 61.49 7.97 16.61
N PHE A 28 61.18 9.22 16.92
CA PHE A 28 61.23 10.32 15.95
C PHE A 28 61.96 11.56 16.49
N THR A 29 62.45 12.36 15.55
CA THR A 29 62.98 13.71 15.74
C THR A 29 62.44 14.64 14.64
N ASP A 30 62.48 15.97 14.87
CA ASP A 30 62.01 17.00 13.93
C ASP A 30 60.55 16.81 13.45
N ALA A 31 59.70 16.22 14.29
CA ALA A 31 58.30 16.00 13.93
C ALA A 31 57.55 17.33 13.85
N THR A 32 56.83 17.55 12.75
CA THR A 32 56.06 18.75 12.47
C THR A 32 54.72 18.35 11.84
N VAL A 33 53.64 18.92 12.38
CA VAL A 33 52.32 18.90 11.75
C VAL A 33 52.02 20.28 11.20
N SER A 34 51.53 20.32 9.97
CA SER A 34 51.10 21.56 9.32
C SER A 34 49.75 21.37 8.64
N VAL A 35 48.86 22.35 8.79
CA VAL A 35 47.54 22.39 8.13
C VAL A 35 47.55 23.53 7.14
N ASN A 36 47.50 23.19 5.85
CA ASN A 36 47.55 24.18 4.76
C ASN A 36 46.19 24.29 4.07
N THR A 37 45.54 25.44 4.19
CA THR A 37 44.29 25.75 3.49
C THR A 37 44.52 26.04 2.00
N LYS A 38 43.74 25.40 1.13
CA LYS A 38 43.83 25.59 -0.32
C LYS A 38 43.40 27.02 -0.71
N GLY A 39 44.36 27.79 -1.23
CA GLY A 39 44.16 29.18 -1.65
C GLY A 39 44.74 30.23 -0.70
N ALA A 40 45.17 29.81 0.51
CA ALA A 40 45.95 30.67 1.38
C ALA A 40 47.42 30.75 0.89
N GLY A 41 48.02 31.94 0.95
CA GLY A 41 49.40 32.17 0.49
C GLY A 41 50.45 31.35 1.25
N VAL A 42 51.66 31.25 0.69
CA VAL A 42 52.78 30.50 1.29
C VAL A 42 53.06 31.01 2.70
N GLY A 43 52.75 30.19 3.72
CA GLY A 43 52.97 30.50 5.14
C GLY A 43 51.71 30.73 5.98
N ALA A 44 50.51 30.75 5.39
CA ALA A 44 49.24 31.01 6.09
C ALA A 44 48.59 29.78 6.77
N GLY A 45 49.36 28.71 7.01
CA GLY A 45 48.88 27.47 7.64
C GLY A 45 49.35 27.32 9.09
N VAL A 46 48.55 26.66 9.94
CA VAL A 46 48.97 26.30 11.30
C VAL A 46 50.12 25.31 11.20
N LYS A 47 51.26 25.59 11.86
CA LYS A 47 52.44 24.71 11.90
C LYS A 47 52.87 24.51 13.34
N GLU A 48 52.68 23.31 13.87
CA GLU A 48 53.10 22.94 15.22
C GLU A 48 54.23 21.90 15.16
N VAL A 49 55.23 22.07 16.02
CA VAL A 49 56.36 21.13 16.17
C VAL A 49 55.99 20.15 17.29
N ILE A 50 55.96 18.87 16.97
CA ILE A 50 55.69 17.83 17.96
C ILE A 50 57.00 17.56 18.74
N PRO A 51 56.98 17.60 20.08
CA PRO A 51 58.15 17.30 20.89
C PRO A 51 58.62 15.85 20.69
N ASP A 52 59.94 15.65 20.61
CA ASP A 52 60.55 14.34 20.36
C ASP A 52 59.98 13.23 21.26
N ASN A 53 59.44 12.19 20.63
CA ASN A 53 58.81 11.02 21.27
C ASN A 53 57.66 11.34 22.24
N LYS A 54 57.00 12.51 22.14
CA LYS A 54 55.90 12.95 23.01
C LYS A 54 54.70 13.47 22.21
N ALA A 55 53.52 13.43 22.82
CA ALA A 55 52.30 13.97 22.25
C ALA A 55 52.22 15.50 22.33
N LEU A 56 51.59 16.10 21.32
CA LEU A 56 51.13 17.48 21.29
C LEU A 56 49.86 17.62 22.17
N THR A 57 49.80 18.67 22.98
CA THR A 57 48.70 18.87 23.96
C THR A 57 47.51 19.65 23.38
N LYS A 58 47.64 20.21 22.17
CA LYS A 58 46.57 20.93 21.48
C LYS A 58 45.99 20.07 20.35
N PRO A 59 44.66 20.06 20.16
CA PRO A 59 44.06 19.44 18.98
C PRO A 59 44.40 20.27 17.73
N VAL A 60 44.64 19.58 16.64
CA VAL A 60 44.90 20.14 15.31
C VAL A 60 43.58 20.08 14.53
N ALA A 61 43.00 21.23 14.20
CA ALA A 61 41.79 21.29 13.39
C ALA A 61 42.08 21.07 11.90
N LEU A 62 41.24 20.28 11.23
CA LEU A 62 41.28 20.02 9.79
C LEU A 62 39.94 20.41 9.16
N GLY A 63 39.95 21.39 8.26
CA GLY A 63 38.79 21.83 7.49
C GLY A 63 38.65 21.16 6.12
N VAL A 64 37.49 21.38 5.49
CA VAL A 64 37.08 20.74 4.21
C VAL A 64 38.03 21.04 3.04
N ALA A 65 38.66 22.22 3.04
CA ALA A 65 39.60 22.66 2.00
C ALA A 65 41.08 22.54 2.41
N ASP A 66 41.35 21.94 3.57
CA ASP A 66 42.70 21.87 4.13
C ASP A 66 43.44 20.59 3.75
N THR A 67 44.77 20.68 3.77
CA THR A 67 45.67 19.53 3.64
C THR A 67 46.52 19.43 4.90
N LEU A 68 46.34 18.33 5.65
CA LEU A 68 47.20 17.93 6.75
C LEU A 68 48.53 17.44 6.17
N LYS A 69 49.64 17.98 6.65
CA LYS A 69 50.99 17.72 6.16
C LYS A 69 51.87 17.41 7.36
N VAL A 70 52.19 16.13 7.53
CA VAL A 70 53.00 15.61 8.62
C VAL A 70 54.38 15.23 8.10
N THR A 71 55.43 15.70 8.77
CA THR A 71 56.82 15.30 8.50
C THR A 71 57.51 14.93 9.79
N LEU A 72 58.30 13.86 9.78
CA LEU A 72 59.13 13.45 10.91
C LEU A 72 60.41 12.78 10.40
N THR A 73 61.45 12.71 11.22
CA THR A 73 62.66 11.92 10.95
C THR A 73 62.61 10.67 11.83
N ALA A 74 62.47 9.49 11.23
CA ALA A 74 62.52 8.23 11.94
C ALA A 74 63.96 7.94 12.37
N GLN A 75 64.15 7.60 13.65
CA GLN A 75 65.46 7.34 14.24
C GLN A 75 65.46 6.04 15.04
N GLU A 76 66.60 5.35 14.99
CA GLU A 76 66.92 4.23 15.87
C GLU A 76 67.95 4.74 16.88
N GLY A 77 67.56 4.82 18.15
CA GLY A 77 68.35 5.49 19.20
C GLY A 77 68.53 6.98 18.95
N ARG A 78 69.67 7.37 18.34
CA ARG A 78 70.01 8.76 17.96
C ARG A 78 70.41 8.91 16.49
N THR A 79 70.33 7.85 15.69
CA THR A 79 70.68 7.87 14.27
C THR A 79 69.43 7.80 13.43
N GLY A 80 69.22 8.79 12.55
CA GLY A 80 68.18 8.74 11.53
C GLY A 80 68.41 7.57 10.59
N LYS A 81 67.40 6.71 10.41
CA LYS A 81 67.49 5.50 9.59
C LYS A 81 66.17 5.25 8.86
N HIS A 82 66.26 4.63 7.69
CA HIS A 82 65.10 4.17 6.94
C HIS A 82 64.39 3.01 7.68
N ALA A 83 63.29 3.31 8.37
CA ALA A 83 62.40 2.31 8.96
C ALA A 83 61.54 1.65 7.87
N HIS A 84 61.27 0.35 8.00
CA HIS A 84 60.42 -0.39 7.03
C HIS A 84 58.93 -0.09 7.18
N GLN A 85 58.50 0.34 8.36
CA GLN A 85 57.14 0.71 8.68
C GLN A 85 57.13 2.08 9.36
N VAL A 86 56.46 3.05 8.75
CA VAL A 86 56.18 4.37 9.33
C VAL A 86 54.74 4.70 8.96
N TYR A 87 53.85 4.69 9.94
CA TYR A 87 52.42 4.90 9.74
C TYR A 87 51.87 5.96 10.70
N LEU A 88 50.89 6.71 10.21
CA LEU A 88 49.95 7.48 11.02
C LEU A 88 48.71 6.63 11.23
N LEU A 89 48.50 6.14 12.46
CA LEU A 89 47.24 5.52 12.84
C LEU A 89 46.30 6.62 13.34
N LEU A 90 45.15 6.80 12.70
CA LEU A 90 44.05 7.59 13.25
C LEU A 90 43.06 6.63 13.88
N GLN A 91 42.67 6.89 15.12
CA GLN A 91 41.71 6.08 15.87
C GLN A 91 40.61 6.96 16.47
N ASP A 92 39.36 6.52 16.35
CA ASP A 92 38.22 7.08 17.06
C ASP A 92 38.14 6.45 18.47
N PRO A 93 38.20 7.24 19.56
CA PRO A 93 38.17 6.72 20.92
C PRO A 93 36.80 6.15 21.34
N GLU A 94 35.68 6.60 20.75
CA GLU A 94 34.34 6.14 21.12
C GLU A 94 33.98 4.82 20.43
N THR A 95 34.20 4.74 19.10
CA THR A 95 33.87 3.54 18.31
C THR A 95 34.99 2.50 18.27
N GLY A 96 36.22 2.91 18.58
CA GLY A 96 37.42 2.08 18.44
C GLY A 96 37.86 1.85 17.00
N LEU A 97 37.21 2.46 16.01
CA LEU A 97 37.57 2.35 14.59
C LEU A 97 38.94 2.99 14.32
N ASP A 98 39.78 2.30 13.57
CA ASP A 98 41.12 2.76 13.23
C ASP A 98 41.45 2.68 11.73
N ILE A 99 42.40 3.52 11.29
CA ILE A 99 42.97 3.47 9.94
C ILE A 99 44.44 3.87 9.96
N SER A 100 45.26 3.17 9.17
CA SER A 100 46.71 3.44 9.04
C SER A 100 47.05 4.07 7.70
N TYR A 101 47.73 5.22 7.72
CA TYR A 101 48.26 5.89 6.53
C TYR A 101 49.79 5.76 6.46
N PRO A 102 50.37 5.16 5.41
CA PRO A 102 51.82 5.03 5.27
C PRO A 102 52.49 6.38 4.95
N PHE A 103 53.61 6.65 5.61
CA PHE A 103 54.49 7.76 5.22
C PHE A 103 55.36 7.37 4.03
N ASN A 104 55.71 8.37 3.21
CA ASN A 104 56.77 8.26 2.22
C ASN A 104 58.13 8.50 2.93
N VAL A 105 58.89 7.42 3.15
CA VAL A 105 60.17 7.42 3.88
C VAL A 105 61.34 7.53 2.89
N LYS A 106 62.33 8.36 3.21
CA LYS A 106 63.61 8.48 2.47
C LYS A 106 64.74 7.77 3.20
N ASP A 107 65.83 7.48 2.49
CA ASP A 107 67.01 6.75 3.01
C ASP A 107 67.58 7.35 4.31
N ASN A 108 67.47 8.68 4.48
CA ASN A 108 67.91 9.42 5.66
C ASN A 108 66.88 9.43 6.82
N GLY A 109 65.87 8.58 6.79
CA GLY A 109 64.79 8.49 7.77
C GLY A 109 63.73 9.60 7.68
N LYS A 110 63.91 10.61 6.81
CA LYS A 110 62.92 11.68 6.66
C LYS A 110 61.67 11.15 5.98
N SER A 111 60.56 11.26 6.70
CA SER A 111 59.25 10.69 6.37
C SER A 111 58.25 11.82 6.14
N ARG A 112 57.42 11.70 5.10
CA ARG A 112 56.37 12.68 4.77
C ARG A 112 55.03 12.02 4.47
N LEU A 113 53.96 12.61 5.01
CA LEU A 113 52.57 12.23 4.76
C LEU A 113 51.75 13.50 4.51
N ASP A 114 51.01 13.52 3.40
CA ASP A 114 50.05 14.59 3.07
C ASP A 114 48.66 13.93 2.97
N LEU A 115 47.67 14.43 3.71
CA LEU A 115 46.29 13.93 3.77
C LEU A 115 45.28 15.06 3.60
N THR A 116 44.14 14.79 2.99
CA THR A 116 42.98 15.70 2.91
C THR A 116 41.76 15.05 3.55
N GLN A 117 40.72 15.84 3.86
CA GLN A 117 39.47 15.30 4.41
C GLN A 117 38.78 14.27 3.48
N LYS A 118 39.10 14.26 2.17
CA LYS A 118 38.60 13.27 1.20
C LYS A 118 39.26 11.91 1.31
N ASP A 119 40.45 11.85 1.91
CA ASP A 119 41.21 10.62 2.13
C ASP A 119 40.81 9.94 3.45
N LEU A 120 40.00 10.63 4.27
CA LEU A 120 39.41 10.10 5.51
C LEU A 120 38.13 9.29 5.20
N PRO A 121 37.97 8.08 5.76
CA PRO A 121 36.70 7.37 5.80
C PRO A 121 35.54 8.22 6.32
N ILE A 122 34.37 8.02 5.72
CA ILE A 122 33.12 8.74 6.05
C ILE A 122 32.69 8.61 7.52
N GLN A 123 33.13 7.56 8.22
CA GLN A 123 32.90 7.36 9.65
C GLN A 123 33.59 8.45 10.48
N PHE A 124 34.85 8.77 10.17
CA PHE A 124 35.62 9.80 10.87
C PHE A 124 35.16 11.23 10.55
N LEU A 125 34.30 11.41 9.54
CA LEU A 125 33.62 12.68 9.25
C LEU A 125 32.35 12.88 10.10
N SER A 126 31.95 11.85 10.86
CA SER A 126 30.79 11.85 11.75
C SER A 126 31.17 11.73 13.23
N ALA A 127 32.46 11.67 13.56
CA ALA A 127 32.95 11.55 14.93
C ALA A 127 32.62 12.81 15.75
N SER A 128 32.13 12.62 16.98
CA SER A 128 31.84 13.68 17.96
C SER A 128 33.09 14.20 18.66
N GLU A 129 34.09 13.33 18.84
CA GLU A 129 35.33 13.63 19.56
C GLU A 129 36.53 13.73 18.60
N PRO A 130 37.58 14.50 18.94
CA PRO A 130 38.82 14.54 18.16
C PRO A 130 39.49 13.16 18.08
N LEU A 131 39.92 12.78 16.88
CA LEU A 131 40.56 11.49 16.61
C LEU A 131 41.95 11.43 17.24
N GLU A 132 42.31 10.30 17.86
CA GLU A 132 43.66 10.08 18.36
C GLU A 132 44.60 9.75 17.19
N ALA A 133 45.58 10.61 16.93
CA ALA A 133 46.60 10.40 15.91
C ALA A 133 47.87 9.85 16.55
N ARG A 134 48.26 8.63 16.19
CA ARG A 134 49.42 7.89 16.74
C ARG A 134 50.47 7.64 15.67
N PHE A 135 51.75 7.74 16.04
CA PHE A 135 52.85 7.31 15.15
C PHE A 135 53.25 5.87 15.47
N LEU A 136 53.29 5.04 14.43
CA LEU A 136 53.81 3.68 14.50
C LEU A 136 55.10 3.62 13.66
N ILE A 137 56.24 3.34 14.29
CA ILE A 137 57.56 3.25 13.64
C ILE A 137 58.19 1.91 13.98
N GLY A 138 58.47 1.11 12.96
CA GLY A 138 59.03 -0.23 13.10
C GLY A 138 59.96 -0.60 11.95
N SER A 139 60.87 -1.53 12.23
CA SER A 139 61.83 -2.06 11.25
C SER A 139 62.22 -3.48 11.64
N PHE A 140 62.75 -4.27 10.71
CA PHE A 140 63.30 -5.58 11.03
C PHE A 140 64.57 -5.41 11.89
N GLY A 141 64.64 -6.08 13.03
CA GLY A 141 65.77 -6.04 13.97
C GLY A 141 65.35 -6.36 15.40
N GLU A 142 66.29 -6.21 16.34
CA GLU A 142 66.07 -6.39 17.79
C GLU A 142 65.55 -5.12 18.48
N SER A 143 65.48 -4.01 17.75
CA SER A 143 65.08 -2.70 18.25
C SER A 143 63.58 -2.62 18.52
N THR A 144 63.19 -2.02 19.66
CA THR A 144 61.78 -1.91 20.05
C THR A 144 61.04 -0.91 19.16
N ALA A 145 59.86 -1.29 18.67
CA ALA A 145 59.03 -0.44 17.82
C ALA A 145 58.39 0.72 18.61
N TYR A 146 58.23 1.87 17.96
CA TYR A 146 57.53 3.02 18.53
C TYR A 146 56.02 2.90 18.26
N ASN A 147 55.20 3.09 19.30
CA ASN A 147 53.75 3.25 19.19
C ASN A 147 53.25 4.15 20.33
N ALA A 148 52.97 5.42 20.01
CA ALA A 148 52.40 6.37 20.95
C ALA A 148 51.57 7.45 20.25
N ALA A 149 50.68 8.10 21.02
CA ALA A 149 49.94 9.28 20.59
C ALA A 149 50.89 10.42 20.22
N ALA A 150 50.60 11.09 19.11
CA ALA A 150 51.36 12.19 18.55
C ALA A 150 50.59 13.51 18.66
N PHE A 151 49.29 13.52 18.34
CA PHE A 151 48.40 14.68 18.47
C PHE A 151 46.92 14.21 18.42
N GLN A 152 45.99 15.12 18.69
CA GLN A 152 44.55 14.91 18.42
C GLN A 152 44.15 15.64 17.15
N LEU A 153 43.33 15.03 16.29
CA LEU A 153 42.87 15.59 15.02
C LEU A 153 41.36 15.89 15.11
N ASP A 154 41.02 17.18 15.14
CA ASP A 154 39.64 17.65 15.13
C ASP A 154 39.16 17.86 13.69
N VAL A 155 38.18 17.06 13.25
CA VAL A 155 37.71 17.05 11.86
C VAL A 155 36.51 17.98 11.70
N THR A 156 36.81 19.25 11.48
CA THR A 156 35.78 20.29 11.35
C THR A 156 34.97 20.13 10.06
N ARG A 157 33.66 20.35 10.15
CA ARG A 157 32.71 20.23 9.03
C ARG A 157 31.87 21.49 8.86
N ASN A 158 31.44 21.74 7.62
CA ASN A 158 30.42 22.74 7.34
C ASN A 158 29.06 22.38 7.98
N ALA A 159 28.48 23.30 8.75
CA ALA A 159 27.25 23.06 9.51
C ALA A 159 25.99 22.90 8.63
N ASP A 160 26.02 23.40 7.39
CA ASP A 160 24.90 23.31 6.44
C ASP A 160 24.77 21.93 5.77
N GLU A 161 25.75 21.03 5.92
CA GLU A 161 25.70 19.70 5.30
C GLU A 161 25.22 18.60 6.27
N PRO A 162 24.33 17.69 5.83
CA PRO A 162 23.77 16.66 6.71
C PRO A 162 24.81 15.61 7.10
N VAL A 163 24.92 15.35 8.41
CA VAL A 163 25.29 14.06 9.05
C VAL A 163 25.51 12.82 8.13
N PRO A 164 26.70 12.39 7.64
CA PRO A 164 26.79 11.07 7.00
C PRO A 164 26.49 9.97 8.03
N THR A 165 25.24 9.53 8.05
CA THR A 165 24.74 8.47 8.94
C THR A 165 25.20 7.12 8.40
N VAL A 166 26.30 6.59 8.95
CA VAL A 166 26.94 5.33 8.50
C VAL A 166 26.95 4.29 9.61
N GLU A 167 25.79 4.06 10.22
CA GLU A 167 25.53 2.86 11.01
C GLU A 167 24.25 2.16 10.53
N VAL A 168 24.36 1.49 9.38
CA VAL A 168 23.49 0.34 9.11
C VAL A 168 24.11 -0.85 9.85
N SER A 169 23.74 -1.02 11.12
CA SER A 169 24.11 -2.21 11.88
C SER A 169 23.60 -3.46 11.14
N ARG A 170 24.50 -4.17 10.45
CA ARG A 170 24.14 -5.33 9.61
C ARG A 170 23.37 -6.39 10.39
N TYR A 171 23.69 -6.50 11.69
CA TYR A 171 22.95 -7.30 12.66
C TYR A 171 22.65 -6.39 13.86
N GLY A 172 21.37 -6.13 14.10
CA GLY A 172 20.90 -5.22 15.14
C GLY A 172 19.38 -5.28 15.29
N LYS A 173 18.86 -4.82 16.43
CA LYS A 173 17.41 -4.67 16.62
C LYS A 173 16.94 -3.48 15.79
N LEU A 174 16.25 -3.76 14.68
CA LEU A 174 15.44 -2.75 13.97
C LEU A 174 14.37 -2.18 14.93
N PRO A 175 13.87 -0.95 14.69
CA PRO A 175 12.77 -0.43 15.50
C PRO A 175 11.50 -1.32 15.37
N GLU A 176 10.41 -1.04 16.11
CA GLU A 176 9.20 -1.89 16.17
C GLU A 176 8.27 -1.69 14.92
N ILE A 177 6.93 -1.76 14.95
CA ILE A 177 6.08 -1.28 13.82
C ILE A 177 4.76 -0.68 14.33
N HIS A 178 4.33 0.46 13.77
CA HIS A 178 2.96 0.98 13.94
C HIS A 178 2.24 1.26 12.62
N HIS A 179 1.15 0.53 12.39
CA HIS A 179 0.21 0.83 11.32
C HIS A 179 -0.61 2.07 11.68
N ILE A 180 -0.49 3.13 10.89
CA ILE A 180 -1.26 4.37 11.07
C ILE A 180 -2.62 4.17 10.40
N PHE A 181 -3.65 3.89 11.20
CA PHE A 181 -5.03 3.85 10.73
C PHE A 181 -5.49 5.22 10.23
N LYS A 182 -6.41 5.23 9.26
CA LYS A 182 -7.12 6.45 8.86
C LYS A 182 -7.96 6.96 10.04
N SER A 183 -8.00 8.27 10.25
CA SER A 183 -8.92 8.90 11.19
C SER A 183 -10.38 8.65 10.77
N ASP A 184 -11.25 8.42 11.75
CA ASP A 184 -12.69 8.26 11.52
C ASP A 184 -13.30 9.51 10.83
N PRO A 185 -14.29 9.34 9.95
CA PRO A 185 -14.98 10.46 9.32
C PRO A 185 -15.78 11.27 10.36
N GLN A 186 -15.56 12.57 10.41
CA GLN A 186 -16.25 13.45 11.35
C GLN A 186 -17.68 13.74 10.88
N SER A 187 -18.67 13.47 11.74
CA SER A 187 -20.08 13.78 11.50
C SER A 187 -20.42 15.25 11.83
N PRO A 188 -21.46 15.82 11.19
CA PRO A 188 -21.86 17.20 11.44
C PRO A 188 -22.51 17.39 12.84
N PRO A 189 -22.51 18.61 13.39
CA PRO A 189 -23.13 18.91 14.68
C PRO A 189 -24.63 18.55 14.75
N ILE A 190 -25.03 17.87 15.83
CA ILE A 190 -26.40 17.37 16.07
C ILE A 190 -27.46 18.48 15.99
N VAL A 191 -27.13 19.70 16.43
CA VAL A 191 -28.05 20.85 16.38
C VAL A 191 -28.44 21.20 14.94
N ILE A 192 -27.49 21.10 14.01
CA ILE A 192 -27.72 21.40 12.58
C ILE A 192 -28.57 20.31 11.95
N THR A 193 -28.25 19.03 12.20
CA THR A 193 -29.04 17.92 11.64
C THR A 193 -30.47 17.90 12.18
N LEU A 194 -30.67 18.18 13.48
CA LEU A 194 -31.99 18.27 14.09
C LEU A 194 -32.81 19.42 13.50
N ALA A 195 -32.19 20.59 13.25
CA ALA A 195 -32.88 21.71 12.61
C ALA A 195 -33.40 21.37 11.20
N PHE A 196 -32.61 20.64 10.39
CA PHE A 196 -33.08 20.15 9.07
C PHE A 196 -34.18 19.09 9.19
N VAL A 197 -34.09 18.16 10.16
CA VAL A 197 -35.16 17.19 10.42
C VAL A 197 -36.46 17.89 10.81
N ALA A 198 -36.40 18.90 11.69
CA ALA A 198 -37.56 19.70 12.07
C ALA A 198 -38.16 20.47 10.87
N MET A 199 -37.32 21.01 9.98
CA MET A 199 -37.76 21.68 8.75
C MET A 199 -38.49 20.71 7.81
N VAL A 200 -37.99 19.49 7.62
CA VAL A 200 -38.67 18.46 6.81
C VAL A 200 -40.00 18.06 7.45
N LEU A 201 -40.04 17.81 8.77
CA LEU A 201 -41.28 17.49 9.48
C LEU A 201 -42.32 18.62 9.41
N ALA A 202 -41.88 19.88 9.42
CA ALA A 202 -42.75 21.05 9.28
C ALA A 202 -43.44 21.17 7.90
N THR A 203 -42.96 20.46 6.87
CA THR A 203 -43.67 20.41 5.56
C THR A 203 -45.02 19.71 5.65
N LEU A 204 -45.20 18.75 6.58
CA LEU A 204 -46.43 18.00 6.76
C LEU A 204 -47.61 18.85 7.29
N PRO A 205 -47.49 19.62 8.39
CA PRO A 205 -48.56 20.52 8.84
C PRO A 205 -48.79 21.67 7.84
N VAL A 206 -47.76 22.12 7.11
CA VAL A 206 -47.94 23.10 6.01
C VAL A 206 -48.81 22.51 4.90
N LEU A 207 -48.55 21.28 4.45
CA LEU A 207 -49.39 20.57 3.48
C LEU A 207 -50.83 20.41 3.99
N GLY A 208 -51.02 20.05 5.25
CA GLY A 208 -52.34 19.99 5.89
C GLY A 208 -53.07 21.33 5.89
N GLY A 209 -52.38 22.44 6.21
CA GLY A 209 -52.92 23.80 6.14
C GLY A 209 -53.33 24.20 4.72
N VAL A 210 -52.52 23.83 3.71
CA VAL A 210 -52.85 24.04 2.29
C VAL A 210 -54.07 23.23 1.88
N TRP A 211 -54.21 21.97 2.31
CA TRP A 211 -55.40 21.16 2.04
C TRP A 211 -56.68 21.73 2.66
N LEU A 212 -56.59 22.26 3.89
CA LEU A 212 -57.71 22.95 4.54
C LEU A 212 -58.08 24.24 3.77
N PHE A 213 -57.09 25.03 3.34
CA PHE A 213 -57.31 26.24 2.54
C PHE A 213 -57.93 25.93 1.16
N LEU A 214 -57.56 24.82 0.53
CA LEU A 214 -58.14 24.35 -0.74
C LEU A 214 -59.50 23.65 -0.59
N GLY A 215 -60.00 23.43 0.63
CA GLY A 215 -61.30 22.77 0.86
C GLY A 215 -61.30 21.27 0.50
N VAL A 216 -60.17 20.58 0.69
CA VAL A 216 -60.09 19.12 0.51
C VAL A 216 -61.09 18.44 1.46
N ASN A 217 -61.99 17.62 0.89
CA ASN A 217 -63.09 17.01 1.64
C ASN A 217 -63.16 15.48 1.45
N VAL A 218 -63.84 14.82 2.38
CA VAL A 218 -64.07 13.37 2.39
C VAL A 218 -65.56 13.01 2.24
N ASN A 219 -66.36 13.90 1.65
CA ASN A 219 -67.84 13.81 1.65
C ASN A 219 -68.38 12.56 0.94
N HIS A 220 -67.60 11.97 0.04
CA HIS A 220 -67.94 10.72 -0.67
C HIS A 220 -67.53 9.44 0.09
N LEU A 221 -66.84 9.54 1.23
CA LEU A 221 -66.39 8.39 2.03
C LEU A 221 -67.58 7.62 2.65
N PRO A 222 -68.63 8.24 3.22
CA PRO A 222 -69.81 7.51 3.70
C PRO A 222 -70.54 6.78 2.57
N THR A 223 -70.57 7.35 1.36
CA THR A 223 -71.10 6.67 0.17
C THR A 223 -70.21 5.48 -0.19
N ALA A 224 -68.87 5.66 -0.17
CA ALA A 224 -67.88 4.59 -0.42
C ALA A 224 -68.15 3.36 0.44
N LEU A 225 -68.19 3.53 1.76
CA LEU A 225 -68.41 2.42 2.67
C LEU A 225 -69.83 1.82 2.57
N LYS A 226 -70.85 2.57 2.13
CA LYS A 226 -72.20 2.03 1.90
C LYS A 226 -72.30 1.20 0.61
N SER A 227 -71.67 1.64 -0.49
CA SER A 227 -71.76 0.94 -1.79
C SER A 227 -70.86 -0.29 -1.87
N ALA A 228 -69.64 -0.22 -1.30
CA ALA A 228 -68.65 -1.29 -1.36
C ALA A 228 -67.73 -1.28 -0.13
N PRO A 229 -68.23 -1.67 1.07
CA PRO A 229 -67.44 -1.63 2.30
C PRO A 229 -66.19 -2.50 2.23
N ILE A 230 -66.34 -3.76 1.82
CA ILE A 230 -65.24 -4.73 1.85
C ILE A 230 -64.10 -4.35 0.88
N PRO A 231 -64.33 -4.03 -0.41
CA PRO A 231 -63.25 -3.61 -1.30
C PRO A 231 -62.50 -2.37 -0.82
N HIS A 232 -63.19 -1.33 -0.34
CA HIS A 232 -62.54 -0.08 0.09
C HIS A 232 -61.72 -0.25 1.37
N VAL A 233 -62.25 -0.97 2.37
CA VAL A 233 -61.53 -1.23 3.63
C VAL A 233 -60.34 -2.15 3.40
N VAL A 234 -60.49 -3.23 2.62
CA VAL A 234 -59.38 -4.14 2.32
C VAL A 234 -58.33 -3.46 1.45
N PHE A 235 -58.73 -2.61 0.49
CA PHE A 235 -57.78 -1.86 -0.34
C PHE A 235 -56.95 -0.88 0.50
N LEU A 236 -57.59 -0.04 1.33
CA LEU A 236 -56.88 0.89 2.20
C LEU A 236 -55.99 0.15 3.22
N GLY A 237 -56.51 -0.93 3.82
CA GLY A 237 -55.74 -1.78 4.74
C GLY A 237 -54.53 -2.43 4.06
N SER A 238 -54.66 -2.87 2.79
CA SER A 238 -53.55 -3.44 2.02
C SER A 238 -52.48 -2.40 1.69
N LEU A 239 -52.86 -1.15 1.40
CA LEU A 239 -51.92 -0.06 1.15
C LEU A 239 -51.13 0.30 2.41
N LEU A 240 -51.82 0.46 3.55
CA LEU A 240 -51.16 0.65 4.86
C LEU A 240 -50.27 -0.53 5.25
N SER A 241 -50.67 -1.75 4.88
CA SER A 241 -49.86 -2.96 5.14
C SER A 241 -48.60 -3.00 4.28
N ILE A 242 -48.65 -2.54 3.02
CA ILE A 242 -47.46 -2.42 2.14
C ILE A 242 -46.48 -1.41 2.72
N GLU A 243 -46.94 -0.23 3.14
CA GLU A 243 -46.08 0.77 3.80
C GLU A 243 -45.49 0.25 5.12
N GLY A 244 -46.29 -0.47 5.92
CA GLY A 244 -45.82 -1.15 7.13
C GLY A 244 -44.74 -2.20 6.85
N ILE A 245 -44.87 -2.96 5.75
CA ILE A 245 -43.86 -3.93 5.31
C ILE A 245 -42.57 -3.21 4.83
N PHE A 246 -42.68 -2.07 4.13
CA PHE A 246 -41.50 -1.27 3.77
C PHE A 246 -40.80 -0.69 5.01
N PHE A 247 -41.54 -0.25 6.03
CA PHE A 247 -40.98 0.16 7.32
C PHE A 247 -40.28 -1.00 8.06
N LEU A 248 -40.88 -2.20 8.04
CA LEU A 248 -40.26 -3.41 8.60
C LEU A 248 -38.97 -3.77 7.85
N TYR A 249 -38.94 -3.63 6.52
CA TYR A 249 -37.73 -3.82 5.70
C TYR A 249 -36.64 -2.78 5.97
N TYR A 250 -37.00 -1.51 6.20
CA TYR A 250 -36.05 -0.47 6.60
C TYR A 250 -35.42 -0.75 7.99
N THR A 251 -36.16 -1.38 8.90
CA THR A 251 -35.74 -1.56 10.30
C THR A 251 -35.12 -2.92 10.62
N SER A 252 -35.62 -4.02 10.01
CA SER A 252 -35.30 -5.38 10.49
C SER A 252 -35.46 -6.53 9.48
N TRP A 253 -36.34 -6.43 8.47
CA TRP A 253 -36.60 -7.52 7.53
C TRP A 253 -35.57 -7.58 6.40
N THR A 254 -35.25 -8.79 5.95
CA THR A 254 -34.39 -9.06 4.81
C THR A 254 -35.17 -9.08 3.49
N LEU A 255 -34.47 -8.94 2.35
CA LEU A 255 -35.07 -8.92 1.02
C LEU A 255 -35.97 -10.16 0.73
N PHE A 256 -35.54 -11.34 1.18
CA PHE A 256 -36.29 -12.59 0.99
C PHE A 256 -37.53 -12.73 1.89
N GLN A 257 -37.67 -11.90 2.94
CA GLN A 257 -38.86 -11.84 3.78
C GLN A 257 -39.89 -10.83 3.23
N ILE A 258 -39.42 -9.66 2.76
CA ILE A 258 -40.30 -8.66 2.15
C ILE A 258 -40.90 -9.13 0.82
N LEU A 259 -40.12 -9.76 -0.07
CA LEU A 259 -40.61 -10.17 -1.40
C LEU A 259 -41.89 -11.01 -1.37
N PRO A 260 -41.99 -12.14 -0.63
CA PRO A 260 -43.24 -12.91 -0.55
C PRO A 260 -44.34 -12.15 0.18
N ALA A 261 -44.04 -11.36 1.21
CA ALA A 261 -45.03 -10.57 1.94
C ALA A 261 -45.69 -9.50 1.05
N VAL A 262 -44.90 -8.75 0.29
CA VAL A 262 -45.39 -7.76 -0.69
C VAL A 262 -46.08 -8.45 -1.87
N ALA A 263 -45.64 -9.63 -2.31
CA ALA A 263 -46.35 -10.38 -3.35
C ALA A 263 -47.77 -10.78 -2.90
N VAL A 264 -47.92 -11.25 -1.65
CA VAL A 264 -49.23 -11.60 -1.08
C VAL A 264 -50.10 -10.35 -0.89
N VAL A 265 -49.62 -9.34 -0.15
CA VAL A 265 -50.41 -8.13 0.14
C VAL A 265 -50.68 -7.31 -1.13
N GLY A 266 -49.74 -7.25 -2.06
CA GLY A 266 -49.90 -6.63 -3.38
C GLY A 266 -50.94 -7.32 -4.26
N SER A 267 -51.03 -8.66 -4.21
CA SER A 267 -52.10 -9.41 -4.87
C SER A 267 -53.48 -9.08 -4.27
N VAL A 268 -53.56 -8.96 -2.94
CA VAL A 268 -54.78 -8.51 -2.24
C VAL A 268 -55.14 -7.07 -2.62
N ALA A 269 -54.15 -6.17 -2.69
CA ALA A 269 -54.31 -4.78 -3.11
C ALA A 269 -54.81 -4.66 -4.56
N PHE A 270 -54.32 -5.50 -5.46
CA PHE A 270 -54.76 -5.54 -6.86
C PHE A 270 -56.23 -5.97 -7.01
N VAL A 271 -56.65 -7.04 -6.31
CA VAL A 271 -58.03 -7.55 -6.39
C VAL A 271 -59.03 -6.64 -5.65
N SER A 272 -58.66 -6.11 -4.49
CA SER A 272 -59.52 -5.16 -3.76
C SER A 272 -59.58 -3.79 -4.46
N GLY A 273 -58.43 -3.28 -4.92
CA GLY A 273 -58.29 -2.01 -5.61
C GLY A 273 -59.01 -1.95 -6.96
N SER A 274 -58.96 -3.01 -7.78
CA SER A 274 -59.73 -3.07 -9.03
C SER A 274 -61.24 -2.97 -8.80
N ARG A 275 -61.76 -3.59 -7.73
CA ARG A 275 -63.18 -3.49 -7.33
C ARG A 275 -63.51 -2.11 -6.74
N ALA A 276 -62.66 -1.58 -5.87
CA ALA A 276 -62.79 -0.25 -5.28
C ALA A 276 -62.80 0.87 -6.34
N LEU A 277 -61.85 0.85 -7.28
CA LEU A 277 -61.74 1.83 -8.36
C LEU A 277 -62.86 1.67 -9.40
N GLY A 278 -63.32 0.44 -9.67
CA GLY A 278 -64.50 0.20 -10.50
C GLY A 278 -65.79 0.81 -9.92
N GLU A 279 -65.95 0.78 -8.60
CA GLU A 279 -67.06 1.45 -7.90
C GLU A 279 -66.98 2.98 -8.04
N VAL A 280 -65.79 3.56 -7.84
CA VAL A 280 -65.52 4.99 -8.08
C VAL A 280 -65.78 5.39 -9.55
N GLN A 281 -65.43 4.53 -10.51
CA GLN A 281 -65.75 4.74 -11.92
C GLN A 281 -67.26 4.70 -12.17
N GLY A 282 -67.97 3.76 -11.55
CA GLY A 282 -69.45 3.68 -11.59
C GLY A 282 -70.11 4.99 -11.16
N ARG A 283 -69.67 5.60 -10.05
CA ARG A 283 -70.15 6.93 -9.61
C ARG A 283 -69.87 8.04 -10.62
N ARG A 284 -68.67 8.03 -11.22
CA ARG A 284 -68.27 9.01 -12.24
C ARG A 284 -69.08 8.87 -13.53
N LEU A 285 -69.63 7.71 -13.82
CA LEU A 285 -70.55 7.46 -14.95
C LEU A 285 -72.00 7.82 -14.57
N ALA A 286 -72.42 7.56 -13.33
CA ALA A 286 -73.73 7.93 -12.78
C ALA A 286 -73.88 9.44 -12.45
N GLY A 287 -72.99 10.31 -12.95
CA GLY A 287 -73.05 11.76 -12.74
C GLY A 287 -72.70 12.25 -11.32
N LEU A 288 -72.40 11.37 -10.37
CA LEU A 288 -72.16 11.68 -8.94
C LEU A 288 -70.76 12.29 -8.67
N ARG A 289 -70.27 13.16 -9.57
CA ARG A 289 -68.96 13.81 -9.49
C ARG A 289 -68.93 15.02 -8.53
N SER A 290 -70.09 15.62 -8.27
CA SER A 290 -70.23 16.80 -7.40
C SER A 290 -71.70 16.99 -6.97
N ALA A 291 -72.28 15.97 -6.34
CA ALA A 291 -73.66 16.03 -5.85
C ALA A 291 -73.76 16.86 -4.55
N ILE A 292 -73.70 18.19 -4.69
CA ILE A 292 -74.36 19.09 -3.74
C ILE A 292 -75.86 18.88 -3.94
N SER A 293 -76.58 18.68 -2.84
CA SER A 293 -77.99 18.27 -2.83
C SER A 293 -78.92 19.30 -3.47
N ASN A 294 -79.79 18.83 -4.37
CA ASN A 294 -81.13 19.39 -4.59
C ASN A 294 -82.10 18.22 -4.93
N PRO A 295 -83.40 18.34 -4.58
CA PRO A 295 -84.40 17.28 -4.77
C PRO A 295 -84.83 17.14 -6.26
N PRO A 296 -85.57 16.07 -6.62
CA PRO A 296 -85.86 15.76 -8.03
C PRO A 296 -87.10 16.49 -8.56
N ASP A 297 -86.94 17.22 -9.65
CA ASP A 297 -88.05 17.65 -10.52
C ASP A 297 -88.17 16.72 -11.75
N PRO A 298 -89.40 16.44 -12.24
CA PRO A 298 -89.63 15.53 -13.36
C PRO A 298 -89.59 16.21 -14.73
N MET A 299 -89.62 15.37 -15.78
CA MET A 299 -89.79 15.70 -17.21
C MET A 299 -88.54 16.20 -17.95
N GLY A 300 -88.37 15.73 -19.19
CA GLY A 300 -87.27 16.14 -20.07
C GLY A 300 -86.73 15.05 -21.00
N ALA A 301 -87.58 14.20 -21.57
CA ALA A 301 -87.12 13.24 -22.58
C ALA A 301 -86.65 13.98 -23.85
N SER A 302 -85.37 13.89 -24.18
CA SER A 302 -84.87 14.23 -25.52
C SER A 302 -83.75 13.28 -25.92
N SER A 303 -84.06 12.40 -26.86
CA SER A 303 -83.12 11.44 -27.43
C SER A 303 -82.31 12.07 -28.55
N SER A 304 -80.97 12.07 -28.44
CA SER A 304 -80.10 12.32 -29.59
C SER A 304 -78.89 11.38 -29.58
N LYS A 305 -78.78 10.58 -30.65
CA LYS A 305 -77.61 9.75 -30.96
C LYS A 305 -76.43 10.66 -31.34
N PRO A 306 -75.19 10.20 -31.13
CA PRO A 306 -74.41 9.79 -32.30
C PRO A 306 -73.87 8.36 -32.11
N ALA A 307 -73.98 7.47 -33.10
CA ALA A 307 -73.41 7.55 -34.46
C ALA A 307 -71.87 7.43 -34.45
N ARG A 308 -71.43 6.33 -35.04
CA ARG A 308 -70.04 5.87 -35.20
C ARG A 308 -69.32 6.71 -36.28
N SER A 309 -68.00 6.61 -36.31
CA SER A 309 -67.11 7.02 -37.43
C SER A 309 -66.61 8.47 -37.45
N ALA A 310 -65.32 8.65 -37.15
CA ALA A 310 -64.48 9.73 -37.66
C ALA A 310 -63.01 9.25 -37.72
N ALA A 311 -62.70 8.47 -38.74
CA ALA A 311 -61.32 8.17 -39.11
C ALA A 311 -60.88 9.14 -40.22
N GLN A 312 -59.59 9.52 -40.22
CA GLN A 312 -58.85 10.19 -41.31
C GLN A 312 -59.25 11.62 -41.72
N ALA A 313 -58.39 12.58 -41.34
CA ALA A 313 -57.81 13.63 -42.21
C ALA A 313 -56.69 14.35 -41.42
N VAL A 314 -55.44 13.89 -41.47
CA VAL A 314 -54.37 14.39 -42.37
C VAL A 314 -53.94 15.84 -42.11
N SER A 315 -52.72 16.01 -41.61
CA SER A 315 -51.78 16.99 -42.15
C SER A 315 -50.33 16.52 -41.99
N ARG A 316 -49.61 16.60 -43.10
CA ARG A 316 -48.31 15.96 -43.39
C ARG A 316 -47.16 16.93 -43.07
N ARG A 317 -46.04 16.43 -42.55
CA ARG A 317 -44.68 16.96 -42.82
C ARG A 317 -43.63 15.89 -42.51
N GLN A 318 -42.48 15.99 -43.17
CA GLN A 318 -41.63 14.85 -43.53
C GLN A 318 -40.16 15.14 -43.17
N TYR A 319 -39.44 14.15 -42.65
CA TYR A 319 -38.00 14.20 -42.28
C TYR A 319 -37.09 14.21 -43.51
N PRO A 320 -35.83 14.73 -43.43
CA PRO A 320 -34.69 13.83 -43.14
C PRO A 320 -33.41 14.40 -42.45
N LYS A 321 -32.81 13.52 -41.61
CA LYS A 321 -31.36 13.18 -41.46
C LYS A 321 -30.31 14.04 -40.70
N GLN A 322 -29.59 13.27 -39.85
CA GLN A 322 -28.18 13.33 -39.42
C GLN A 322 -27.76 14.13 -38.16
N PRO A 323 -26.67 13.69 -37.46
CA PRO A 323 -26.54 13.82 -36.01
C PRO A 323 -25.45 14.80 -35.55
N VAL A 324 -25.47 15.20 -34.28
CA VAL A 324 -24.41 16.01 -33.65
C VAL A 324 -24.08 15.49 -32.24
N SER A 325 -22.80 15.35 -31.96
CA SER A 325 -22.22 14.88 -30.68
C SER A 325 -22.32 15.94 -29.56
N PRO A 326 -22.25 15.55 -28.27
CA PRO A 326 -22.16 16.51 -27.17
C PRO A 326 -20.75 17.14 -27.09
N PRO A 327 -20.63 18.46 -26.83
CA PRO A 327 -19.34 19.12 -26.66
C PRO A 327 -18.81 18.99 -25.22
N THR A 328 -17.51 18.72 -25.11
CA THR A 328 -16.70 18.88 -23.89
C THR A 328 -16.31 20.35 -23.67
N SER A 329 -16.22 20.76 -22.41
CA SER A 329 -15.36 21.88 -22.01
C SER A 329 -14.84 21.67 -20.58
N SER A 330 -13.55 22.00 -20.39
CA SER A 330 -12.83 21.86 -19.12
C SER A 330 -12.60 23.26 -18.48
N PRO A 331 -11.71 23.45 -17.47
CA PRO A 331 -12.12 23.96 -16.17
C PRO A 331 -11.81 25.45 -15.94
N ALA A 332 -12.50 26.06 -14.96
CA ALA A 332 -12.21 27.41 -14.48
C ALA A 332 -11.77 27.43 -12.99
N GLN A 333 -10.98 28.44 -12.65
CA GLN A 333 -10.04 28.52 -11.52
C GLN A 333 -10.67 29.13 -10.24
N PRO A 334 -10.17 28.83 -9.02
CA PRO A 334 -10.80 29.26 -7.76
C PRO A 334 -10.40 30.67 -7.28
N PRO A 335 -11.28 31.39 -6.56
CA PRO A 335 -10.95 32.60 -5.79
C PRO A 335 -10.53 32.29 -4.33
N PRO A 336 -9.95 33.27 -3.59
CA PRO A 336 -8.88 32.98 -2.62
C PRO A 336 -9.27 32.99 -1.13
N ALA A 337 -8.26 32.67 -0.30
CA ALA A 337 -8.35 32.50 1.14
C ALA A 337 -8.65 33.78 1.95
N SER A 338 -9.30 33.59 3.11
CA SER A 338 -9.28 34.52 4.23
C SER A 338 -9.01 33.78 5.54
N LYS A 339 -8.13 34.34 6.39
CA LYS A 339 -7.97 33.94 7.80
C LYS A 339 -9.01 34.70 8.64
N PRO A 340 -9.42 34.17 9.79
CA PRO A 340 -8.97 34.87 11.00
C PRO A 340 -8.57 33.96 12.17
N THR A 341 -7.74 34.53 13.04
CA THR A 341 -7.23 33.97 14.29
C THR A 341 -8.27 34.04 15.42
N ARG A 342 -8.38 33.00 16.25
CA ARG A 342 -8.77 33.16 17.66
C ARG A 342 -8.19 32.06 18.55
N GLN A 343 -7.82 32.41 19.78
CA GLN A 343 -7.11 31.55 20.75
C GLN A 343 -8.04 31.00 21.85
N GLN A 344 -7.50 30.04 22.62
CA GLN A 344 -7.90 29.55 23.96
C GLN A 344 -9.10 28.55 24.06
N PRO A 345 -9.14 27.69 25.10
CA PRO A 345 -8.03 27.10 25.89
C PRO A 345 -8.15 25.56 26.13
N GLN A 346 -7.05 24.90 26.53
CA GLN A 346 -7.03 23.49 26.96
C GLN A 346 -7.18 23.33 28.50
N PRO A 347 -7.94 22.33 28.97
CA PRO A 347 -7.75 21.67 30.27
C PRO A 347 -6.86 20.39 30.15
N PRO A 348 -6.37 19.82 31.27
CA PRO A 348 -5.04 19.22 31.31
C PRO A 348 -4.93 17.73 30.95
N ARG A 349 -3.71 17.36 30.53
CA ARG A 349 -3.27 15.97 30.29
C ARG A 349 -2.93 15.24 31.60
N GLN A 350 -3.21 13.94 31.67
CA GLN A 350 -2.46 12.99 32.50
C GLN A 350 -1.60 12.08 31.60
N PRO A 351 -0.46 11.55 32.10
CA PRO A 351 0.56 10.96 31.23
C PRO A 351 0.35 9.48 30.96
N SER A 352 0.09 9.11 29.70
CA SER A 352 0.23 7.73 29.21
C SER A 352 1.53 7.55 28.41
N ARG A 353 2.32 6.57 28.83
CA ARG A 353 3.62 6.16 28.27
C ARG A 353 3.51 5.77 26.78
N PRO A 354 4.43 6.16 25.89
CA PRO A 354 4.41 5.73 24.50
C PRO A 354 4.86 4.27 24.36
N PRO A 355 4.18 3.43 23.54
CA PRO A 355 4.73 2.17 23.05
C PRO A 355 5.75 2.38 21.92
N PRO A 356 6.62 1.40 21.61
CA PRO A 356 7.74 1.58 20.67
C PRO A 356 7.31 1.44 19.21
N ALA A 357 7.84 2.29 18.32
CA ALA A 357 7.52 2.34 16.88
C ALA A 357 8.68 1.84 15.98
N GLY A 358 8.46 1.66 14.67
CA GLY A 358 9.53 1.32 13.68
C GLY A 358 9.07 0.92 12.26
N PRO A 359 9.87 0.12 11.48
CA PRO A 359 9.86 -0.06 10.04
C PRO A 359 8.61 0.33 9.28
N THR A 360 8.61 1.61 8.91
CA THR A 360 7.99 2.08 7.69
C THR A 360 8.49 1.22 6.53
N TYR A 361 7.58 0.52 5.86
CA TYR A 361 7.88 -0.26 4.67
C TYR A 361 8.26 0.69 3.52
N HIS A 362 9.51 0.60 3.06
CA HIS A 362 10.02 1.41 1.94
C HIS A 362 10.11 0.59 0.64
N SER A 363 9.01 -0.07 0.24
CA SER A 363 8.83 -0.28 -1.19
C SER A 363 8.60 1.08 -1.86
N LYS A 364 9.17 1.28 -3.05
CA LYS A 364 8.74 2.36 -3.95
C LYS A 364 7.56 1.92 -4.83
N GLU A 365 7.10 0.68 -4.68
CA GLU A 365 5.95 0.14 -5.39
C GLU A 365 4.65 0.56 -4.70
N PRO A 366 3.72 1.23 -5.42
CA PRO A 366 2.39 1.51 -4.90
C PRO A 366 1.61 0.19 -4.69
N PRO A 367 0.69 0.12 -3.72
CA PRO A 367 -0.09 -1.09 -3.46
C PRO A 367 -0.94 -1.48 -4.68
N SER A 368 -0.58 -2.61 -5.32
CA SER A 368 -1.28 -3.18 -6.47
C SER A 368 -2.13 -4.40 -6.06
N LEU A 369 -3.24 -4.61 -6.78
CA LEU A 369 -4.04 -5.84 -6.69
C LEU A 369 -3.49 -6.96 -7.62
N GLU A 370 -2.47 -6.65 -8.41
CA GLU A 370 -1.79 -7.54 -9.34
C GLU A 370 -0.33 -7.71 -8.90
N ARG A 371 0.26 -8.89 -9.15
CA ARG A 371 1.67 -9.14 -8.83
C ARG A 371 2.57 -8.40 -9.82
N SER A 372 3.47 -7.56 -9.31
CA SER A 372 4.54 -6.96 -10.10
C SER A 372 5.58 -8.02 -10.49
N SER A 373 6.31 -7.77 -11.58
CA SER A 373 7.39 -8.65 -12.03
C SER A 373 8.55 -8.77 -11.03
N ALA A 374 8.70 -7.80 -10.12
CA ALA A 374 9.63 -7.86 -8.99
C ALA A 374 9.21 -8.93 -7.97
N ILE A 375 7.92 -8.99 -7.59
CA ILE A 375 7.37 -10.02 -6.69
C ILE A 375 7.54 -11.43 -7.30
N ASP A 376 7.39 -11.55 -8.61
CA ASP A 376 7.61 -12.82 -9.34
C ASP A 376 9.10 -13.17 -9.53
N LEU A 377 10.03 -12.21 -9.34
CA LEU A 377 11.48 -12.46 -9.29
C LEU A 377 11.88 -12.99 -7.91
N ASP A 378 11.51 -12.28 -6.85
CA ASP A 378 11.81 -12.65 -5.45
C ASP A 378 11.18 -14.01 -5.11
N GLY A 379 9.97 -14.29 -5.60
CA GLY A 379 9.30 -15.58 -5.45
C GLY A 379 9.97 -16.76 -6.17
N ARG A 380 11.01 -16.53 -6.98
CA ARG A 380 11.82 -17.56 -7.65
C ARG A 380 13.20 -17.75 -7.02
N ASP A 381 13.58 -16.92 -6.06
CA ASP A 381 14.86 -17.01 -5.38
C ASP A 381 14.90 -18.27 -4.46
N PRO A 382 15.84 -19.21 -4.69
CA PRO A 382 15.95 -20.41 -3.86
C PRO A 382 16.38 -20.13 -2.42
N ASP A 383 17.14 -19.06 -2.18
CA ASP A 383 17.61 -18.69 -0.84
C ASP A 383 16.48 -18.03 -0.04
N PHE A 384 15.66 -17.19 -0.70
CA PHE A 384 14.40 -16.70 -0.12
C PHE A 384 13.46 -17.85 0.25
N ALA A 385 13.29 -18.83 -0.64
CA ALA A 385 12.48 -20.02 -0.38
C ALA A 385 13.05 -20.89 0.77
N ALA A 386 14.37 -20.96 0.93
CA ALA A 386 15.01 -21.61 2.08
C ALA A 386 14.76 -20.83 3.39
N GLN A 387 14.86 -19.51 3.35
CA GLN A 387 14.65 -18.64 4.51
C GLN A 387 13.20 -18.69 5.03
N LEU A 388 12.22 -18.73 4.12
CA LEU A 388 10.80 -18.94 4.45
C LEU A 388 10.54 -20.31 5.11
N ARG A 389 11.27 -21.37 4.73
CA ARG A 389 11.19 -22.68 5.39
C ARG A 389 11.77 -22.68 6.80
N THR A 390 12.79 -21.85 7.05
CA THR A 390 13.42 -21.69 8.38
C THR A 390 12.55 -20.87 9.33
N ILE A 391 11.90 -19.80 8.84
CA ILE A 391 11.05 -18.93 9.67
C ILE A 391 9.72 -19.61 10.03
N GLY A 392 9.17 -20.41 9.12
CA GLY A 392 7.86 -21.04 9.29
C GLY A 392 6.70 -20.05 9.25
N PRO A 393 5.45 -20.53 9.41
CA PRO A 393 4.28 -19.64 9.46
C PRO A 393 4.27 -18.85 10.77
N VAL A 394 4.53 -17.55 10.70
CA VAL A 394 4.42 -16.63 11.84
C VAL A 394 2.97 -16.62 12.35
N THR A 395 2.78 -16.94 13.63
CA THR A 395 1.50 -16.84 14.32
C THR A 395 1.24 -15.38 14.74
N PRO A 396 0.28 -14.67 14.12
CA PRO A 396 -0.08 -13.33 14.58
C PRO A 396 -0.77 -13.39 15.95
N ASN A 397 -0.52 -12.37 16.77
CA ASN A 397 -1.19 -12.20 18.06
C ASN A 397 -2.73 -12.10 17.84
N PRO A 398 -3.58 -12.88 18.55
CA PRO A 398 -5.01 -12.96 18.25
C PRO A 398 -5.75 -11.65 18.55
N THR A 399 -5.98 -10.85 17.52
CA THR A 399 -6.94 -9.74 17.56
C THR A 399 -8.36 -10.27 17.43
N PHE A 400 -9.15 -10.13 18.49
CA PHE A 400 -10.57 -10.43 18.49
C PHE A 400 -11.33 -9.47 17.57
N SER A 401 -11.59 -9.92 16.34
CA SER A 401 -12.46 -9.25 15.37
C SER A 401 -13.49 -10.27 14.85
N PRO A 402 -14.81 -9.99 14.89
CA PRO A 402 -15.85 -10.94 14.46
C PRO A 402 -15.77 -11.39 12.99
N SER A 403 -15.00 -10.68 12.17
CA SER A 403 -14.75 -10.96 10.76
C SER A 403 -13.46 -11.77 10.51
N SER A 404 -12.66 -12.08 11.54
CA SER A 404 -11.40 -12.83 11.40
C SER A 404 -11.66 -14.34 11.29
N THR A 405 -11.64 -14.87 10.07
CA THR A 405 -11.75 -16.32 9.76
C THR A 405 -10.52 -17.16 10.14
N PHE A 406 -9.72 -16.71 11.11
CA PHE A 406 -8.50 -17.39 11.57
C PHE A 406 -8.78 -18.48 12.61
N ALA A 407 -9.94 -18.45 13.27
CA ALA A 407 -10.41 -19.51 14.17
C ALA A 407 -10.95 -20.72 13.38
N ARG A 408 -10.09 -21.40 12.61
CA ARG A 408 -10.40 -22.71 12.04
C ARG A 408 -9.41 -23.75 12.56
N GLN A 409 -9.83 -24.45 13.62
CA GLN A 409 -9.13 -25.63 14.13
C GLN A 409 -8.80 -26.57 12.97
N GLN A 410 -7.56 -27.08 12.91
CA GLN A 410 -7.23 -28.18 12.00
C GLN A 410 -8.22 -29.33 12.21
N PRO A 411 -8.95 -29.79 11.18
CA PRO A 411 -9.59 -31.08 11.23
C PRO A 411 -8.50 -32.16 11.37
N ALA A 412 -8.75 -33.17 12.19
CA ALA A 412 -7.98 -34.41 12.18
C ALA A 412 -7.94 -35.00 10.75
N PRO A 413 -6.94 -35.82 10.38
CA PRO A 413 -6.82 -36.37 9.02
C PRO A 413 -8.06 -37.20 8.66
N THR A 414 -8.98 -36.61 7.91
CA THR A 414 -10.19 -37.28 7.42
C THR A 414 -9.85 -38.12 6.20
N VAL A 415 -10.32 -39.36 6.19
CA VAL A 415 -10.24 -40.29 5.03
C VAL A 415 -11.03 -39.77 3.82
N PHE A 416 -11.86 -38.75 4.01
CA PHE A 416 -12.63 -38.07 2.96
C PHE A 416 -11.92 -36.80 2.49
N PRO A 417 -11.94 -36.49 1.18
CA PRO A 417 -11.30 -35.29 0.63
C PRO A 417 -11.94 -34.01 1.19
N PRO A 418 -11.14 -32.95 1.43
CA PRO A 418 -11.65 -31.71 2.00
C PRO A 418 -12.68 -31.05 1.09
N ALA A 419 -13.73 -30.47 1.69
CA ALA A 419 -14.81 -29.80 0.97
C ALA A 419 -14.26 -28.78 -0.03
N SER A 420 -14.53 -29.03 -1.31
CA SER A 420 -13.92 -28.30 -2.41
C SER A 420 -14.49 -26.90 -2.52
N ASN A 421 -13.66 -25.89 -2.26
CA ASN A 421 -14.06 -24.50 -2.44
C ASN A 421 -14.42 -24.26 -3.92
N PRO A 422 -15.66 -23.85 -4.25
CA PRO A 422 -16.11 -23.71 -5.63
C PRO A 422 -15.27 -22.69 -6.41
N ALA A 423 -14.75 -21.65 -5.76
CA ALA A 423 -13.85 -20.69 -6.40
C ALA A 423 -12.52 -21.33 -6.82
N LEU A 424 -11.95 -22.22 -5.99
CA LEU A 424 -10.72 -22.95 -6.32
C LEU A 424 -10.95 -24.02 -7.39
N LEU A 425 -12.12 -24.66 -7.41
CA LEU A 425 -12.51 -25.56 -8.51
C LEU A 425 -12.63 -24.81 -9.83
N VAL A 426 -13.35 -23.69 -9.87
CA VAL A 426 -13.51 -22.87 -11.10
C VAL A 426 -12.16 -22.31 -11.56
N PHE A 427 -11.32 -21.81 -10.64
CA PHE A 427 -10.00 -21.29 -10.98
C PHE A 427 -9.06 -22.37 -11.54
N SER A 428 -8.95 -23.52 -10.87
CA SER A 428 -8.10 -24.63 -11.34
C SER A 428 -8.63 -25.29 -12.61
N ALA A 429 -9.95 -25.38 -12.79
CA ALA A 429 -10.57 -25.81 -14.05
C ALA A 429 -10.25 -24.84 -15.19
N ARG A 430 -10.37 -23.52 -14.96
CA ARG A 430 -10.01 -22.49 -15.94
C ARG A 430 -8.54 -22.60 -16.35
N GLN A 431 -7.62 -22.69 -15.40
CA GLN A 431 -6.18 -22.85 -15.70
C GLN A 431 -5.88 -24.12 -16.51
N ARG A 432 -6.54 -25.25 -16.18
CA ARG A 432 -6.39 -26.50 -16.94
C ARG A 432 -6.90 -26.37 -18.38
N LEU A 433 -8.05 -25.74 -18.58
CA LEU A 433 -8.63 -25.50 -19.91
C LEU A 433 -7.77 -24.55 -20.74
N THR A 434 -7.28 -23.45 -20.16
CA THR A 434 -6.35 -22.53 -20.84
C THR A 434 -5.08 -23.24 -21.29
N LYS A 435 -4.43 -24.00 -20.40
CA LYS A 435 -3.21 -24.76 -20.75
C LYS A 435 -3.45 -25.80 -21.84
N ALA A 436 -4.59 -26.49 -21.82
CA ALA A 436 -4.94 -27.47 -22.84
C ALA A 436 -5.23 -26.82 -24.20
N ALA A 437 -5.83 -25.63 -24.22
CA ALA A 437 -6.06 -24.86 -25.45
C ALA A 437 -4.75 -24.30 -26.05
N GLU A 438 -3.80 -23.86 -25.20
CA GLU A 438 -2.45 -23.47 -25.62
C GLU A 438 -1.70 -24.65 -26.24
N GLN A 439 -1.76 -25.83 -25.61
CA GLN A 439 -1.15 -27.06 -26.15
C GLN A 439 -1.78 -27.52 -27.48
N GLU A 440 -3.08 -27.31 -27.68
CA GLU A 440 -3.72 -27.54 -28.98
C GLU A 440 -3.19 -26.56 -30.04
N LEU A 441 -3.04 -25.28 -29.69
CA LEU A 441 -2.53 -24.25 -30.59
C LEU A 441 -1.07 -24.51 -31.00
N GLU A 442 -0.21 -24.97 -30.07
CA GLU A 442 1.17 -25.39 -30.35
C GLU A 442 1.29 -26.69 -31.18
N ALA A 443 0.26 -27.53 -31.14
CA ALA A 443 0.16 -28.73 -31.96
C ALA A 443 -0.40 -28.44 -33.37
N MET A 444 -1.10 -27.32 -33.54
CA MET A 444 -1.67 -26.88 -34.81
C MET A 444 -0.57 -26.63 -35.83
N GLY A 445 -0.58 -27.39 -36.93
CA GLY A 445 0.45 -27.35 -37.97
C GLY A 445 1.49 -28.48 -37.90
N ARG A 446 1.47 -29.33 -36.86
CA ARG A 446 2.27 -30.57 -36.84
C ARG A 446 1.58 -31.66 -37.67
N SER A 447 2.36 -32.54 -38.30
CA SER A 447 1.90 -33.58 -39.23
C SER A 447 1.03 -34.69 -38.62
N GLY A 448 0.82 -34.69 -37.29
CA GLY A 448 -0.06 -35.62 -36.56
C GLY A 448 -1.24 -34.94 -35.84
N PHE A 449 -1.56 -33.67 -36.17
CA PHE A 449 -2.64 -32.93 -35.50
C PHE A 449 -4.02 -33.51 -35.86
N GLN A 450 -4.77 -33.98 -34.85
CA GLN A 450 -6.06 -34.66 -35.03
C GLN A 450 -7.26 -33.72 -35.31
N GLY A 451 -7.03 -32.41 -35.38
CA GLY A 451 -8.08 -31.40 -35.50
C GLY A 451 -8.32 -30.65 -34.18
N ARG A 452 -9.10 -29.57 -34.26
CA ARG A 452 -9.39 -28.65 -33.15
C ARG A 452 -10.45 -29.17 -32.19
N GLU A 453 -10.25 -29.04 -30.89
CA GLU A 453 -11.18 -29.43 -29.82
C GLU A 453 -11.73 -28.20 -29.07
N TYR A 454 -10.92 -27.16 -28.88
CA TYR A 454 -11.35 -25.89 -28.26
C TYR A 454 -11.88 -24.90 -29.31
N LEU A 455 -13.18 -24.59 -29.22
CA LEU A 455 -13.92 -23.77 -30.18
C LEU A 455 -14.26 -22.38 -29.62
N ASP A 456 -14.20 -21.37 -30.48
CA ASP A 456 -14.77 -20.05 -30.20
C ASP A 456 -16.30 -20.05 -30.46
N ALA A 457 -17.02 -19.15 -29.80
CA ALA A 457 -18.47 -19.01 -29.91
C ALA A 457 -18.97 -18.81 -31.35
N LEU A 458 -18.20 -18.10 -32.20
CA LEU A 458 -18.53 -17.97 -33.63
C LEU A 458 -18.43 -19.30 -34.38
N THR A 459 -17.43 -20.12 -34.04
CA THR A 459 -17.26 -21.45 -34.64
C THR A 459 -18.39 -22.39 -34.19
N ILE A 460 -18.77 -22.33 -32.91
CA ILE A 460 -19.92 -23.08 -32.37
C ILE A 460 -21.22 -22.68 -33.10
N ARG A 461 -21.45 -21.37 -33.31
CA ARG A 461 -22.63 -20.90 -34.06
C ARG A 461 -22.64 -21.41 -35.50
N GLN A 462 -21.48 -21.45 -36.15
CA GLN A 462 -21.33 -21.99 -37.50
C GLN A 462 -21.59 -23.50 -37.56
N VAL A 463 -21.10 -24.28 -36.59
CA VAL A 463 -21.40 -25.72 -36.42
C VAL A 463 -22.90 -25.93 -36.26
N LEU A 464 -23.57 -25.18 -35.37
CA LEU A 464 -25.02 -25.29 -35.14
C LEU A 464 -25.81 -24.92 -36.40
N ALA A 465 -25.42 -23.87 -37.14
CA ALA A 465 -26.06 -23.51 -38.41
C ALA A 465 -25.91 -24.60 -39.49
N MET A 466 -24.73 -25.22 -39.59
CA MET A 466 -24.47 -26.35 -40.51
C MET A 466 -25.29 -27.60 -40.13
N ARG A 467 -25.33 -27.95 -38.84
CA ARG A 467 -26.10 -29.10 -38.33
C ARG A 467 -27.61 -28.90 -38.47
N ASP A 468 -28.11 -27.74 -38.06
CA ASP A 468 -29.55 -27.53 -37.85
C ASP A 468 -30.27 -26.94 -39.07
N ARG A 469 -29.60 -26.08 -39.86
CA ARG A 469 -30.19 -25.46 -41.07
C ARG A 469 -29.81 -26.18 -42.36
N GLN A 470 -28.57 -26.67 -42.47
CA GLN A 470 -28.08 -27.36 -43.68
C GLN A 470 -28.21 -28.89 -43.59
N GLY A 471 -28.41 -29.45 -42.39
CA GLY A 471 -28.65 -30.88 -42.18
C GLY A 471 -27.42 -31.77 -42.39
N LEU A 472 -26.22 -31.19 -42.37
CA LEU A 472 -24.95 -31.90 -42.55
C LEU A 472 -24.69 -32.86 -41.38
N SER A 473 -24.04 -34.00 -41.66
CA SER A 473 -23.66 -34.95 -40.62
C SER A 473 -22.52 -34.42 -39.75
N ALA A 474 -22.42 -34.89 -38.51
CA ALA A 474 -21.38 -34.44 -37.58
C ALA A 474 -19.96 -34.65 -38.14
N GLU A 475 -19.70 -35.79 -38.79
CA GLU A 475 -18.39 -36.11 -39.38
C GLU A 475 -18.02 -35.18 -40.56
N GLU A 476 -19.00 -34.78 -41.38
CA GLU A 476 -18.79 -33.83 -42.47
C GLU A 476 -18.47 -32.43 -41.94
N ILE A 477 -19.18 -31.98 -40.92
CA ILE A 477 -18.92 -30.69 -40.25
C ILE A 477 -17.52 -30.68 -39.62
N GLU A 478 -17.13 -31.78 -38.95
CA GLU A 478 -15.81 -31.94 -38.35
C GLU A 478 -14.70 -31.90 -39.40
N ARG A 479 -14.86 -32.59 -40.54
CA ARG A 479 -13.91 -32.53 -41.66
C ARG A 479 -13.83 -31.13 -42.30
N LEU A 480 -14.97 -30.48 -42.53
CA LEU A 480 -15.03 -29.14 -43.14
C LEU A 480 -14.36 -28.06 -42.28
N LEU A 481 -14.59 -28.10 -40.97
CA LEU A 481 -14.05 -27.11 -40.03
C LEU A 481 -12.70 -27.52 -39.40
N ARG A 482 -12.13 -28.67 -39.82
CA ARG A 482 -10.89 -29.27 -39.28
C ARG A 482 -10.93 -29.47 -37.76
N LEU A 483 -12.06 -29.93 -37.26
CA LEU A 483 -12.27 -30.26 -35.86
C LEU A 483 -11.82 -31.69 -35.59
N LYS A 484 -11.51 -31.96 -34.32
CA LYS A 484 -11.26 -33.31 -33.83
C LYS A 484 -12.55 -34.13 -33.87
N SER A 485 -12.43 -35.42 -34.15
CA SER A 485 -13.60 -36.30 -34.26
C SER A 485 -14.40 -36.37 -32.94
N GLY A 486 -15.72 -36.28 -33.05
CA GLY A 486 -16.66 -36.31 -31.93
C GLY A 486 -16.84 -34.97 -31.18
N VAL A 487 -16.20 -33.88 -31.61
CA VAL A 487 -16.40 -32.54 -31.02
C VAL A 487 -17.82 -32.01 -31.28
N VAL A 488 -18.38 -32.25 -32.48
CA VAL A 488 -19.75 -31.85 -32.81
C VAL A 488 -20.77 -32.69 -32.05
N GLY A 489 -20.45 -33.96 -31.77
CA GLY A 489 -21.26 -34.82 -30.90
C GLY A 489 -21.39 -34.31 -29.45
N ARG A 490 -20.37 -33.60 -28.93
CA ARG A 490 -20.42 -33.00 -27.57
C ARG A 490 -21.36 -31.80 -27.46
N LEU A 491 -21.79 -31.20 -28.57
CA LEU A 491 -22.81 -30.14 -28.60
C LEU A 491 -24.25 -30.69 -28.47
N GLY A 492 -24.39 -32.00 -28.24
CA GLY A 492 -25.67 -32.68 -28.06
C GLY A 492 -26.40 -32.97 -29.36
N GLU A 493 -27.49 -33.72 -29.25
CA GLU A 493 -28.35 -34.04 -30.38
C GLU A 493 -29.07 -32.80 -30.93
N ARG A 494 -29.52 -32.91 -32.19
CA ARG A 494 -30.23 -31.84 -32.90
C ARG A 494 -31.48 -31.41 -32.13
N GLY A 495 -31.52 -30.14 -31.72
CA GLY A 495 -32.61 -29.56 -30.95
C GLY A 495 -32.36 -29.41 -29.44
N VAL A 496 -31.29 -29.99 -28.88
CA VAL A 496 -30.92 -29.77 -27.46
C VAL A 496 -30.24 -28.41 -27.25
N VAL A 497 -29.36 -28.03 -28.18
CA VAL A 497 -28.70 -26.72 -28.25
C VAL A 497 -28.93 -26.18 -29.65
N GLY A 498 -29.39 -24.96 -29.79
CA GLY A 498 -29.70 -24.34 -31.09
C GLY A 498 -29.19 -22.90 -31.18
N ASP A 499 -29.06 -22.41 -32.41
CA ASP A 499 -28.71 -21.03 -32.71
C ASP A 499 -29.90 -20.10 -32.37
N ILE A 500 -29.77 -19.31 -31.30
CA ILE A 500 -30.73 -18.27 -30.92
C ILE A 500 -30.48 -17.09 -31.87
N GLY A 501 -31.32 -16.98 -32.91
CA GLY A 501 -31.14 -16.08 -34.06
C GLY A 501 -31.08 -14.59 -33.73
#